data_AF-A0A519JSX2-F1
#
_entry.id   AF-A0A519JSX2-F1
#
_cell.length_a   1.000
_cell.length_b   1.000
_cell.length_c   1.000
_cell.angle_alpha   90.00
_cell.angle_beta   90.00
_cell.angle_gamma   90.00
#
_symmetry.space_group_name_H-M   'P 1'
#
loop_
_entity.id
_entity.type
_entity.pdbx_description
1 polymer ?
#
loop_
_entity_poly.entity_id
_entity_poly.type
_entity_poly.pdbx_seq_one_letter_code
_entity_poly.pdbx_strand_id
1 'polypeptide(L)'
;MNVTYMILIGAIALVSWLVSSKLKSKFEYYSHVALRNGMSGAEIAQKMLSDNGIYDVKVISTPGMLTDHYNPANKTVNLSEGVYNQRSAAAAAVAAHECGHAVQHATAYNMLQLRSKLVPVIGIASGMSQWIVIGGLILMAGTKSIFGFYVALIGLGFMAMATLFSFITLPVEYDA
;
A
#
# COMPACT_ATOMS: atom_id res chain seq x y z
N MET A 1 17.87 29.11 -8.26
CA MET A 1 17.51 27.74 -8.68
C MET A 1 17.38 27.76 -10.20
N ASN A 2 18.17 26.96 -10.93
CA ASN A 2 18.16 27.04 -12.41
C ASN A 2 16.79 26.63 -12.98
N VAL A 3 16.38 27.27 -14.08
CA VAL A 3 15.11 27.01 -14.78
C VAL A 3 14.92 25.51 -15.07
N THR A 4 16.00 24.82 -15.42
CA THR A 4 16.03 23.36 -15.63
C THR A 4 15.52 22.55 -14.43
N TYR A 5 15.88 22.93 -13.20
CA TYR A 5 15.42 22.25 -11.99
C TYR A 5 13.92 22.49 -11.74
N MET A 6 13.43 23.69 -12.01
CA MET A 6 11.99 24.00 -11.86
C MET A 6 11.14 23.23 -12.88
N ILE A 7 11.61 23.10 -14.12
CA ILE A 7 10.95 22.30 -15.15
C ILE A 7 10.93 20.82 -14.75
N LEU A 8 12.05 20.29 -14.23
CA LEU A 8 12.15 18.90 -13.80
C LEU A 8 11.17 18.60 -12.64
N ILE A 9 11.15 19.45 -11.60
CA ILE A 9 10.24 19.29 -10.47
C ILE A 9 8.78 19.39 -10.93
N GLY A 10 8.46 20.36 -11.79
CA GLY A 10 7.12 20.51 -12.35
C GLY A 10 6.67 19.29 -13.17
N ALA A 11 7.56 18.73 -13.99
CA ALA A 11 7.29 17.54 -14.78
C ALA A 11 7.02 16.32 -13.88
N ILE A 12 7.86 16.08 -12.87
CA ILE A 12 7.68 14.96 -11.93
C ILE A 12 6.35 15.10 -11.16
N ALA A 13 6.05 16.31 -10.67
CA ALA A 13 4.79 16.57 -9.97
C ALA A 13 3.57 16.33 -10.86
N LEU A 14 3.62 16.77 -12.12
CA LEU A 14 2.52 16.61 -13.08
C LEU A 14 2.30 15.14 -13.42
N VAL A 15 3.36 14.37 -13.67
CA VAL A 15 3.26 12.92 -13.92
C VAL A 15 2.69 12.21 -12.69
N SER A 16 3.17 12.52 -11.49
CA SER A 16 2.70 11.92 -10.24
C SER A 16 1.20 12.19 -10.00
N TRP A 17 0.75 13.41 -10.31
CA TRP A 17 -0.65 13.79 -10.24
C TRP A 17 -1.51 13.05 -11.27
N LEU A 18 -1.06 12.94 -12.53
CA LEU A 18 -1.78 12.23 -13.58
C LEU A 18 -1.99 10.75 -13.23
N VAL A 19 -0.95 10.07 -12.74
CA VAL A 19 -1.03 8.66 -12.32
C VAL A 19 -2.02 8.51 -11.16
N SER A 20 -1.90 9.33 -10.12
CA SER A 20 -2.79 9.29 -8.96
C SER A 20 -4.26 9.54 -9.34
N SER A 21 -4.50 10.51 -10.23
CA SER A 21 -5.83 10.83 -10.75
C SER A 21 -6.42 9.65 -11.53
N LYS A 22 -5.60 9.00 -12.38
CA LYS A 22 -6.05 7.85 -13.17
C LYS A 22 -6.43 6.65 -12.31
N LEU A 23 -5.64 6.34 -11.27
CA LEU A 23 -5.93 5.26 -10.33
C LEU A 23 -7.25 5.51 -9.59
N LYS A 24 -7.45 6.71 -9.06
CA LYS A 24 -8.72 7.10 -8.41
C LYS A 24 -9.90 6.95 -9.36
N SER A 25 -9.77 7.47 -10.59
CA SER A 25 -10.83 7.37 -11.60
C SER A 25 -11.19 5.92 -11.95
N LYS A 26 -10.20 5.02 -12.02
CA LYS A 26 -10.46 3.59 -12.27
C LYS A 26 -11.14 2.91 -11.10
N PHE A 27 -10.71 3.20 -9.87
CA PHE A 27 -11.35 2.67 -8.67
C PHE A 27 -12.82 3.10 -8.61
N GLU A 28 -13.12 4.38 -8.82
CA GLU A 28 -14.49 4.90 -8.89
C GLU A 28 -15.31 4.25 -10.00
N TYR A 29 -14.75 4.05 -11.18
CA TYR A 29 -15.47 3.36 -12.25
C TYR A 29 -15.88 1.93 -11.84
N TYR A 30 -14.94 1.15 -11.28
CA TYR A 30 -15.20 -0.24 -10.90
C TYR A 30 -15.99 -0.39 -9.59
N SER A 31 -16.09 0.65 -8.77
CA SER A 31 -16.97 0.66 -7.60
C SER A 31 -18.46 0.71 -8.01
N HIS A 32 -18.77 1.20 -9.21
CA HIS A 32 -20.12 1.23 -9.77
C HIS A 32 -20.47 0.01 -10.65
N VAL A 33 -19.48 -0.80 -11.04
CA VAL A 33 -19.73 -2.02 -11.82
C VAL A 33 -20.26 -3.12 -10.90
N ALA A 34 -21.56 -3.36 -10.94
CA ALA A 34 -22.21 -4.37 -10.09
C ALA A 34 -21.83 -5.80 -10.49
N LEU A 35 -21.78 -6.69 -9.50
CA LEU A 35 -21.51 -8.11 -9.71
C LEU A 35 -22.77 -8.86 -10.14
N ARG A 36 -22.63 -9.77 -11.11
CA ARG A 36 -23.75 -10.62 -11.58
C ARG A 36 -24.26 -11.59 -10.51
N ASN A 37 -23.39 -12.00 -9.58
CA ASN A 37 -23.74 -12.91 -8.49
C ASN A 37 -24.37 -12.19 -7.27
N GLY A 38 -24.39 -10.85 -7.26
CA GLY A 38 -24.98 -10.04 -6.19
C GLY A 38 -24.28 -10.15 -4.83
N MET A 39 -23.10 -10.78 -4.74
CA MET A 39 -22.41 -10.94 -3.46
C MET A 39 -21.73 -9.63 -3.01
N SER A 40 -21.73 -9.35 -1.72
CA SER A 40 -20.95 -8.27 -1.12
C SER A 40 -19.47 -8.65 -0.97
N GLY A 41 -18.60 -7.66 -0.73
CA GLY A 41 -17.20 -7.94 -0.39
C GLY A 41 -17.05 -8.89 0.81
N ALA A 42 -17.89 -8.73 1.83
CA ALA A 42 -17.88 -9.64 2.99
C ALA A 42 -18.29 -11.08 2.62
N GLU A 43 -19.33 -11.24 1.80
CA GLU A 43 -19.79 -12.57 1.35
C GLU A 43 -18.74 -13.26 0.47
N ILE A 44 -18.07 -12.49 -0.40
CA ILE A 44 -16.97 -12.98 -1.24
C ILE A 44 -15.79 -13.42 -0.39
N ALA A 45 -15.40 -12.61 0.60
CA ALA A 45 -14.32 -12.94 1.50
C ALA A 45 -14.60 -14.23 2.28
N GLN A 46 -15.79 -14.33 2.89
CA GLN A 46 -16.21 -15.53 3.62
C GLN A 46 -16.23 -16.76 2.72
N LYS A 47 -16.74 -16.61 1.48
CA LYS A 47 -16.77 -17.71 0.52
C LYS A 47 -15.37 -18.16 0.13
N MET A 48 -14.48 -17.24 -0.24
CA MET A 48 -13.10 -17.57 -0.62
C MET A 48 -12.33 -18.25 0.52
N LEU A 49 -12.47 -17.77 1.75
CA LEU A 49 -11.88 -18.43 2.93
C LEU A 49 -12.43 -19.85 3.10
N SER A 50 -13.75 -20.03 2.99
CA SER A 50 -14.39 -21.34 3.12
C SER A 50 -13.99 -22.31 2.00
N ASP A 51 -13.83 -21.81 0.77
CA ASP A 51 -13.39 -22.60 -0.39
C ASP A 51 -11.93 -23.06 -0.23
N ASN A 52 -11.13 -22.34 0.56
CA ASN A 52 -9.75 -22.69 0.92
C ASN A 52 -9.63 -23.43 2.26
N GLY A 53 -10.73 -23.83 2.88
CA GLY A 53 -10.73 -24.57 4.16
C GLY A 53 -10.30 -23.75 5.38
N ILE A 54 -10.38 -22.42 5.30
CA ILE A 54 -9.98 -21.49 6.36
C ILE A 54 -11.22 -21.06 7.14
N TYR A 55 -11.32 -21.47 8.40
CA TYR A 55 -12.47 -21.18 9.28
C TYR A 55 -12.13 -20.39 10.54
N ASP A 56 -10.84 -20.18 10.79
CA ASP A 56 -10.32 -19.46 11.95
C ASP A 56 -10.03 -17.98 11.67
N VAL A 57 -10.27 -17.51 10.44
CA VAL A 57 -10.14 -16.12 10.02
C VAL A 57 -11.52 -15.44 10.02
N LYS A 58 -11.64 -14.31 10.71
CA LYS A 58 -12.89 -13.53 10.75
C LYS A 58 -12.88 -12.40 9.73
N VAL A 59 -13.99 -12.20 9.02
CA VAL A 59 -14.19 -11.03 8.15
C VAL A 59 -14.92 -9.96 8.94
N ILE A 60 -14.33 -8.77 9.08
CA ILE A 60 -14.90 -7.66 9.86
C ILE A 60 -14.87 -6.34 9.07
N SER A 61 -15.80 -5.44 9.41
CA SER A 61 -15.86 -4.10 8.83
C SER A 61 -15.02 -3.14 9.66
N THR A 62 -14.21 -2.30 9.00
CA THR A 62 -13.45 -1.22 9.61
C THR A 62 -13.90 0.14 9.08
N PRO A 63 -13.96 1.18 9.92
CA PRO A 63 -14.30 2.53 9.47
C PRO A 63 -13.30 3.07 8.43
N GLY A 64 -13.78 3.97 7.58
CA GLY A 64 -12.97 4.66 6.58
C GLY A 64 -13.07 4.07 5.18
N MET A 65 -12.14 4.47 4.32
CA MET A 65 -12.06 4.09 2.91
C MET A 65 -10.63 3.64 2.62
N LEU A 66 -10.47 2.56 1.84
CA LEU A 66 -9.15 2.01 1.47
C LEU A 66 -8.28 1.68 2.69
N THR A 67 -8.91 1.24 3.77
CA THR A 67 -8.28 0.78 5.02
C THR A 67 -8.24 -0.75 5.11
N ASP A 68 -8.58 -1.41 4.01
CA ASP A 68 -8.65 -2.86 3.86
C ASP A 68 -7.28 -3.50 4.11
N HIS A 69 -7.24 -4.53 4.96
CA HIS A 69 -6.03 -5.31 5.23
C HIS A 69 -6.32 -6.64 5.94
N TYR A 70 -5.56 -7.68 5.62
CA TYR A 70 -5.44 -8.86 6.48
C TYR A 70 -4.50 -8.63 7.66
N ASN A 71 -4.93 -9.03 8.85
CA ASN A 71 -4.10 -9.02 10.06
C ASN A 71 -3.79 -10.47 10.52
N PRO A 72 -2.53 -10.93 10.39
CA PRO A 72 -2.14 -12.29 10.76
C PRO A 72 -2.09 -12.51 12.28
N ALA A 73 -1.95 -11.46 13.10
CA ALA A 73 -1.80 -11.59 14.55
C ALA A 73 -3.11 -11.96 15.24
N ASN A 74 -4.23 -11.38 14.78
CA ASN A 74 -5.58 -11.67 15.30
C ASN A 74 -6.43 -12.49 14.32
N LYS A 75 -5.88 -12.85 13.15
CA LYS A 75 -6.54 -13.59 12.08
C LYS A 75 -7.85 -12.93 11.63
N THR A 76 -7.77 -11.66 11.22
CA THR A 76 -8.93 -10.93 10.68
C THR A 76 -8.67 -10.39 9.28
N VAL A 77 -9.64 -10.55 8.39
CA VAL A 77 -9.75 -9.79 7.14
C VAL A 77 -10.58 -8.54 7.46
N ASN A 78 -9.92 -7.39 7.48
CA ASN A 78 -10.52 -6.10 7.78
C ASN A 78 -10.88 -5.45 6.45
N LEU A 79 -12.17 -5.22 6.20
CA LEU A 79 -12.63 -4.55 4.99
C LEU A 79 -13.22 -3.19 5.36
N SER A 80 -12.88 -2.15 4.60
CA SER A 80 -13.50 -0.84 4.72
C SER A 80 -15.01 -0.94 4.49
N GLU A 81 -15.81 -0.04 5.08
CA GLU A 81 -17.28 -0.09 4.96
C GLU A 81 -17.76 -0.10 3.49
N GLY A 82 -17.04 0.63 2.63
CA GLY A 82 -17.27 0.70 1.19
C GLY A 82 -16.89 -0.57 0.41
N VAL A 83 -16.17 -1.51 1.02
CA VAL A 83 -15.87 -2.83 0.43
C VAL A 83 -16.74 -3.90 1.09
N TYR A 84 -16.84 -3.88 2.42
CA TYR A 84 -17.59 -4.86 3.21
C TYR A 84 -19.05 -4.98 2.75
N ASN A 85 -19.72 -3.85 2.53
CA ASN A 85 -21.15 -3.81 2.22
C ASN A 85 -21.48 -3.74 0.72
N GLN A 86 -20.51 -3.32 -0.11
CA GLN A 86 -20.77 -3.06 -1.53
C GLN A 86 -20.71 -4.34 -2.38
N ARG A 87 -21.46 -4.33 -3.47
CA ARG A 87 -21.65 -5.45 -4.40
C ARG A 87 -21.08 -5.16 -5.78
N SER A 88 -19.84 -4.66 -5.79
CA SER A 88 -19.17 -4.17 -7.00
C SER A 88 -17.91 -4.96 -7.34
N ALA A 89 -17.44 -4.81 -8.57
CA ALA A 89 -16.20 -5.42 -9.04
C ALA A 89 -15.00 -4.96 -8.19
N ALA A 90 -14.96 -3.68 -7.79
CA ALA A 90 -13.92 -3.17 -6.89
C ALA A 90 -13.99 -3.83 -5.50
N ALA A 91 -15.19 -3.95 -4.92
CA ALA A 91 -15.36 -4.61 -3.62
C ALA A 91 -14.97 -6.09 -3.66
N ALA A 92 -15.33 -6.80 -4.74
CA ALA A 92 -14.89 -8.18 -4.96
C ALA A 92 -13.37 -8.30 -5.05
N ALA A 93 -12.74 -7.43 -5.84
CA ALA A 93 -11.30 -7.48 -6.05
C ALA A 93 -10.51 -7.22 -4.76
N VAL A 94 -10.91 -6.20 -3.98
CA VAL A 94 -10.25 -5.89 -2.70
C VAL A 94 -10.48 -7.00 -1.69
N ALA A 95 -11.73 -7.47 -1.54
CA ALA A 95 -12.03 -8.57 -0.62
C ALA A 95 -11.27 -9.86 -0.96
N ALA A 96 -11.17 -10.20 -2.24
CA ALA A 96 -10.41 -11.35 -2.71
C ALA A 96 -8.91 -11.19 -2.43
N HIS A 97 -8.33 -10.03 -2.73
CA HIS A 97 -6.92 -9.73 -2.47
C HIS A 97 -6.56 -9.87 -0.98
N GLU A 98 -7.38 -9.33 -0.09
CA GLU A 98 -7.14 -9.47 1.35
C GLU A 98 -7.32 -10.90 1.85
N CYS A 99 -8.22 -11.68 1.23
CA CYS A 99 -8.32 -13.11 1.50
C CYS A 99 -7.12 -13.88 0.96
N GLY A 100 -6.51 -13.43 -0.15
CA GLY A 100 -5.24 -13.96 -0.66
C GLY A 100 -4.15 -13.95 0.41
N HIS A 101 -3.99 -12.83 1.13
CA HIS A 101 -3.06 -12.74 2.27
C HIS A 101 -3.40 -13.73 3.39
N ALA A 102 -4.68 -13.98 3.66
CA ALA A 102 -5.11 -14.99 4.63
C ALA A 102 -4.78 -16.42 4.17
N VAL A 103 -4.94 -16.72 2.89
CA VAL A 103 -4.60 -18.02 2.28
C VAL A 103 -3.08 -18.25 2.29
N GLN A 104 -2.30 -17.24 1.94
CA GLN A 104 -0.84 -17.28 2.05
C GLN A 104 -0.38 -17.52 3.49
N HIS A 105 -1.05 -16.89 4.46
CA HIS A 105 -0.75 -17.11 5.87
C HIS A 105 -1.05 -18.55 6.30
N ALA A 106 -2.19 -19.10 5.88
CA ALA A 106 -2.58 -20.49 6.17
C ALA A 106 -1.63 -21.52 5.55
N THR A 107 -1.02 -21.21 4.40
CA THR A 107 -0.06 -22.07 3.70
C THR A 107 1.40 -21.88 4.16
N ALA A 108 1.61 -21.13 5.25
CA ALA A 108 2.94 -20.84 5.82
C ALA A 108 3.93 -20.24 4.79
N TYR A 109 3.46 -19.30 3.98
CA TYR A 109 4.27 -18.67 2.94
C TYR A 109 5.47 -17.91 3.53
N ASN A 110 6.68 -18.44 3.36
CA ASN A 110 7.93 -17.90 3.91
C ASN A 110 8.16 -16.42 3.55
N MET A 111 7.68 -16.00 2.38
CA MET A 111 7.82 -14.62 1.91
C MET A 111 6.93 -13.64 2.70
N LEU A 112 5.77 -14.09 3.17
CA LEU A 112 4.89 -13.29 4.04
C LEU A 112 5.58 -13.03 5.39
N GLN A 113 6.26 -14.04 5.95
CA GLN A 113 7.03 -13.88 7.19
C GLN A 113 8.20 -12.89 7.03
N LEU A 114 8.89 -12.92 5.88
CA LEU A 114 9.94 -11.97 5.56
C LEU A 114 9.37 -10.54 5.51
N ARG A 115 8.25 -10.34 4.80
CA ARG A 115 7.55 -9.05 4.74
C ARG A 115 7.18 -8.54 6.13
N SER A 116 6.53 -9.36 6.96
CA SER A 116 6.10 -8.95 8.32
C SER A 116 7.26 -8.48 9.21
N LYS A 117 8.46 -9.05 9.05
CA LYS A 117 9.66 -8.62 9.79
C LYS A 117 10.26 -7.31 9.27
N LEU A 118 10.17 -7.07 7.96
CA LEU A 118 10.79 -5.90 7.31
C LEU A 118 9.93 -4.64 7.35
N VAL A 119 8.60 -4.77 7.28
CA VAL A 119 7.64 -3.64 7.28
C VAL A 119 7.89 -2.60 8.38
N PRO A 120 8.08 -2.94 9.68
CA PRO A 120 8.28 -1.92 10.71
C PRO A 120 9.59 -1.13 10.52
N VAL A 121 10.65 -1.80 10.06
CA VAL A 121 11.96 -1.16 9.78
C VAL A 121 11.82 -0.20 8.60
N ILE A 122 11.14 -0.64 7.53
CA ILE A 122 10.90 0.17 6.33
C ILE A 122 9.98 1.35 6.65
N GLY A 123 8.94 1.16 7.46
CA GLY A 123 8.01 2.21 7.86
C GLY A 123 8.72 3.37 8.56
N ILE A 124 9.63 3.07 9.49
CA ILE A 124 10.46 4.08 10.17
C ILE A 124 11.39 4.77 9.17
N ALA A 125 12.12 3.99 8.37
CA ALA A 125 13.07 4.54 7.39
C ALA A 125 12.39 5.45 6.36
N SER A 126 11.25 5.02 5.82
CA SER A 126 10.48 5.77 4.82
C SER A 126 9.81 7.00 5.42
N GLY A 127 9.26 6.90 6.64
CA GLY A 127 8.66 8.03 7.35
C GLY A 127 9.70 9.12 7.68
N MET A 128 10.90 8.72 8.09
CA MET A 128 12.00 9.64 8.40
C MET A 128 12.67 10.21 7.14
N SER A 129 12.75 9.41 6.07
CA SER A 129 13.41 9.78 4.80
C SER A 129 12.96 11.15 4.29
N GLN A 130 11.65 11.38 4.19
CA GLN A 130 11.10 12.64 3.69
C GLN A 130 11.55 13.84 4.55
N TRP A 131 11.51 13.71 5.88
CA TRP A 131 11.94 14.76 6.79
C TRP A 131 13.44 14.99 6.77
N ILE A 132 14.24 13.94 6.60
CA ILE A 132 15.70 14.04 6.47
C ILE A 132 16.06 14.75 5.16
N VAL A 133 15.40 14.42 4.05
CA VAL A 133 15.59 15.10 2.76
C VAL A 133 15.22 16.58 2.88
N ILE A 134 14.03 16.88 3.40
CA ILE A 134 13.57 18.28 3.59
C ILE A 134 14.52 19.03 4.52
N GLY A 135 14.90 18.44 5.65
CA GLY A 135 15.82 19.02 6.62
C GLY A 135 17.20 19.28 6.02
N GLY A 136 17.73 18.36 5.23
CA GLY A 136 18.99 18.54 4.49
C GLY A 136 18.92 19.69 3.48
N LEU A 137 17.82 19.80 2.73
CA LEU A 137 17.59 20.91 1.79
C LEU A 137 17.47 22.26 2.50
N ILE A 138 16.76 22.32 3.64
CA ILE A 138 16.65 23.54 4.46
C ILE A 138 18.01 23.94 5.03
N LEU A 139 18.78 22.98 5.55
CA LEU A 139 20.13 23.23 6.05
C LEU A 139 21.05 23.74 4.95
N MET A 140 20.96 23.15 3.75
CA MET A 140 21.72 23.59 2.58
C MET A 140 21.35 25.04 2.18
N ALA A 141 20.05 25.37 2.20
CA ALA A 141 19.56 26.70 1.86
C ALA A 141 19.91 27.77 2.92
N GLY A 142 19.80 27.42 4.22
CA GLY A 142 19.99 28.35 5.33
C GLY A 142 21.45 28.57 5.74
N THR A 143 22.29 27.52 5.66
CA THR A 143 23.70 27.60 6.10
C THR A 143 24.70 27.67 4.95
N LYS A 144 24.26 27.44 3.69
CA LYS A 144 25.13 27.26 2.51
C LYS A 144 26.23 26.21 2.72
N SER A 145 26.04 25.29 3.67
CA SER A 145 27.02 24.25 4.03
C SER A 145 26.79 22.99 3.21
N ILE A 146 27.90 22.33 2.82
CA ILE A 146 27.89 21.00 2.19
C ILE A 146 27.31 19.92 3.11
N PHE A 147 27.25 20.19 4.42
CA PHE A 147 26.63 19.29 5.38
C PHE A 147 25.16 19.02 5.07
N GLY A 148 24.40 20.02 4.61
CA GLY A 148 22.99 19.84 4.21
C GLY A 148 22.83 18.88 3.03
N PHE A 149 23.79 18.88 2.09
CA PHE A 149 23.82 17.93 0.97
C PHE A 149 23.99 16.48 1.46
N TYR A 150 24.93 16.21 2.37
CA TYR A 150 25.12 14.86 2.92
C TYR A 150 23.90 14.36 3.70
N VAL A 151 23.25 15.24 4.47
CA VAL A 151 22.01 14.91 5.19
C VAL A 151 20.90 14.55 4.20
N ALA A 152 20.70 15.35 3.15
CA ALA A 152 19.71 15.04 2.11
C ALA A 152 20.01 13.72 1.39
N LEU A 153 21.30 13.41 1.18
CA LEU A 153 21.74 12.17 0.53
C LEU A 153 21.49 10.93 1.40
N ILE A 154 21.63 11.04 2.73
CA ILE A 154 21.25 9.99 3.68
C ILE A 154 19.74 9.73 3.60
N GLY A 155 18.92 10.79 3.58
CA GLY A 155 17.47 10.66 3.41
C GLY A 155 17.11 9.98 2.09
N LEU A 156 17.76 10.38 0.98
CA LEU A 156 17.60 9.71 -0.31
C LEU A 156 18.00 8.22 -0.25
N GLY A 157 19.07 7.88 0.48
CA GLY A 157 19.48 6.51 0.71
C GLY A 157 18.40 5.67 1.41
N PHE A 158 17.74 6.22 2.43
CA PHE A 158 16.59 5.57 3.08
C PHE A 158 15.41 5.40 2.12
N MET A 159 15.13 6.40 1.27
CA MET A 159 14.09 6.28 0.22
C MET A 159 14.42 5.15 -0.78
N ALA A 160 15.67 5.10 -1.25
CA ALA A 160 16.13 4.09 -2.19
C ALA A 160 16.04 2.68 -1.58
N MET A 161 16.43 2.54 -0.31
CA MET A 161 16.30 1.29 0.43
C MET A 161 14.84 0.85 0.57
N ALA A 162 13.94 1.76 0.98
CA ALA A 162 12.51 1.47 1.06
C ALA A 162 11.95 1.03 -0.31
N THR A 163 12.36 1.70 -1.40
CA THR A 163 11.97 1.35 -2.77
C THR A 163 12.46 -0.05 -3.17
N LEU A 164 13.72 -0.38 -2.88
CA LEU A 164 14.28 -1.71 -3.11
C LEU A 164 13.52 -2.79 -2.35
N PHE A 165 13.19 -2.53 -1.09
CA PHE A 165 12.39 -3.48 -0.31
C PHE A 165 10.98 -3.67 -0.87
N SER A 166 10.35 -2.63 -1.42
CA SER A 166 9.07 -2.79 -2.13
C SER A 166 9.16 -3.79 -3.28
N PHE A 167 10.27 -3.82 -4.03
CA PHE A 167 10.49 -4.84 -5.06
C PHE A 167 10.68 -6.25 -4.48
N ILE A 168 11.36 -6.36 -3.33
CA ILE A 168 11.56 -7.64 -2.66
C ILE A 168 10.21 -8.18 -2.15
N THR A 169 9.34 -7.34 -1.59
CA THR A 169 8.04 -7.78 -1.06
C THR A 169 6.95 -7.90 -2.11
N LEU A 170 7.16 -7.35 -3.31
CA LEU A 170 6.21 -7.34 -4.42
C LEU A 170 5.65 -8.73 -4.79
N PRO A 171 6.43 -9.83 -4.81
CA PRO A 171 5.91 -11.16 -5.12
C PRO A 171 4.77 -11.62 -4.21
N VAL A 172 4.76 -11.18 -2.94
CA VAL A 172 3.67 -11.48 -1.98
C VAL A 172 2.35 -10.87 -2.44
N GLU A 173 2.39 -9.69 -3.06
CA GLU A 173 1.19 -9.00 -3.54
C GLU A 173 0.64 -9.57 -4.86
N TYR A 174 1.48 -10.23 -5.68
CA TYR A 174 1.03 -10.88 -6.91
C TYR A 174 0.37 -12.23 -6.67
N ASP A 175 0.75 -12.90 -5.60
CA ASP A 175 0.27 -14.24 -5.23
C ASP A 175 -0.95 -14.17 -4.28
N ALA A 176 -1.49 -12.96 -4.05
CA ALA A 176 -2.64 -12.67 -3.19
C ALA A 176 -3.85 -12.26 -4.04
#